data_AF-A0A8X8WIS9-F1
#
_entry.id   AF-A0A8X8WIS9-F1
#
_cell.length_a   1.000
_cell.length_b   1.000
_cell.length_c   1.000
_cell.angle_alpha   90.00
_cell.angle_beta   90.00
_cell.angle_gamma   90.00
#
_symmetry.space_group_name_H-M   'P 1'
#
loop_
_entity.id
_entity.type
_entity.pdbx_description
1 polymer ?
#
loop_
_entity_poly.entity_id
_entity_poly.type
_entity_poly.pdbx_seq_one_letter_code
_entity_poly.pdbx_strand_id
1 'polypeptide(L)'
;MPPQKVEIFKSMEDWAYDNILVHLKPVEKCWQPQDFLPDPASDGFHDQEALPTYQTFLNSLDGVRDETGASSTPWAVWTRAWTAEENRHGDLLNMYLYLSGRVDMKTVQYLIGSGMDIKTENNPYLGFIYTSFPERATFVCHGNTARQAKAHGDINLAQICGTIASDEKRHEIAYTKIVEKLFEIDPDTTILAFADLMKKKISMLAHFMYDGRDDSLFHHFSAVGQRLGVYTAGDYADILEHFVATWKVENITGLSVDGRKGQDYVCKLSPRRKRERWPRMRPRSRSAGFTTEKCKFELRA
;
A
#
# COMPACT_ATOMS: atom_id res chain seq x y z
N MET A 1 -8.44 -18.68 5.87
CA MET A 1 -9.37 -19.01 4.75
C MET A 1 -9.80 -20.47 4.85
N PRO A 2 -11.00 -20.90 4.40
CA PRO A 2 -11.33 -22.33 4.33
C PRO A 2 -10.32 -23.12 3.46
N PRO A 3 -9.79 -24.27 3.91
CA PRO A 3 -8.75 -25.00 3.17
C PRO A 3 -9.13 -25.37 1.73
N GLN A 4 -10.42 -25.62 1.45
CA GLN A 4 -10.85 -25.97 0.09
C GLN A 4 -10.63 -24.83 -0.92
N LYS A 5 -10.58 -23.57 -0.46
CA LYS A 5 -10.37 -22.41 -1.33
C LYS A 5 -8.91 -22.23 -1.77
N VAL A 6 -7.97 -22.97 -1.19
CA VAL A 6 -6.58 -23.01 -1.69
C VAL A 6 -6.54 -23.50 -3.15
N GLU A 7 -7.40 -24.45 -3.51
CA GLU A 7 -7.46 -24.99 -4.88
C GLU A 7 -7.90 -23.94 -5.91
N ILE A 8 -8.60 -22.88 -5.51
CA ILE A 8 -8.92 -21.75 -6.41
C ILE A 8 -7.62 -21.12 -6.92
N PHE A 9 -6.69 -20.80 -6.01
CA PHE A 9 -5.42 -20.15 -6.38
C PHE A 9 -4.50 -21.06 -7.19
N LYS A 10 -4.49 -22.37 -6.91
CA LYS A 10 -3.79 -23.36 -7.75
C LYS A 10 -4.39 -23.42 -9.17
N SER A 11 -5.72 -23.44 -9.28
CA SER A 11 -6.39 -23.46 -10.59
C SER A 11 -6.21 -22.17 -11.41
N MET A 12 -5.79 -21.09 -10.74
CA MET A 12 -5.52 -19.78 -11.35
C MET A 12 -4.07 -19.61 -11.79
N GLU A 13 -3.18 -20.60 -11.62
CA GLU A 13 -1.75 -20.43 -11.95
C GLU A 13 -1.52 -20.06 -13.42
N ASP A 14 -2.07 -20.81 -14.38
CA ASP A 14 -1.93 -20.47 -15.81
C ASP A 14 -2.49 -19.07 -16.12
N TRP A 15 -3.65 -18.74 -15.52
CA TRP A 15 -4.22 -17.41 -15.65
C TRP A 15 -3.30 -16.32 -15.07
N ALA A 16 -2.68 -16.56 -13.93
CA ALA A 16 -1.78 -15.61 -13.28
C ALA A 16 -0.50 -15.41 -14.08
N TYR A 17 0.02 -16.47 -14.69
CA TYR A 17 1.15 -16.39 -15.61
C TYR A 17 0.85 -15.40 -16.76
N ASP A 18 -0.29 -15.57 -17.42
CA ASP A 18 -0.65 -14.76 -18.60
C ASP A 18 -1.16 -13.35 -18.26
N ASN A 19 -1.73 -13.13 -17.07
CA ASN A 19 -2.46 -11.90 -16.75
C ASN A 19 -1.82 -11.04 -15.67
N ILE A 20 -0.96 -11.63 -14.83
CA ILE A 20 -0.32 -10.96 -13.69
C ILE A 20 1.17 -10.73 -13.94
N LEU A 21 1.92 -11.76 -14.36
CA LEU A 21 3.36 -11.62 -14.59
C LEU A 21 3.71 -10.62 -15.70
N VAL A 22 2.78 -10.37 -16.62
CA VAL A 22 2.92 -9.37 -17.69
C VAL A 22 3.07 -7.93 -17.19
N HIS A 23 2.73 -7.65 -15.92
CA HIS A 23 2.90 -6.32 -15.32
C HIS A 23 4.29 -6.10 -14.72
N LEU A 24 5.08 -7.16 -14.59
CA LEU A 24 6.49 -7.06 -14.20
C LEU A 24 7.31 -6.51 -15.35
N LYS A 25 8.23 -5.60 -15.05
CA LYS A 25 9.20 -5.15 -16.04
C LYS A 25 10.36 -6.16 -16.09
N PRO A 26 10.82 -6.58 -17.28
CA PRO A 26 12.09 -7.28 -17.40
C PRO A 26 13.20 -6.43 -16.77
N VAL A 27 14.14 -7.07 -16.07
CA VAL A 27 15.20 -6.38 -15.30
C VAL A 27 16.01 -5.42 -16.18
N GLU A 28 16.26 -5.81 -17.42
CA GLU A 28 17.01 -5.05 -18.44
C GLU A 28 16.27 -3.77 -18.89
N LYS A 29 14.98 -3.65 -18.56
CA LYS A 29 14.14 -2.47 -18.82
C LYS A 29 13.75 -1.75 -17.53
N CYS A 30 14.19 -2.24 -16.37
CA CYS A 30 14.00 -1.57 -15.09
C CYS A 30 15.01 -0.42 -14.95
N TRP A 31 14.53 0.68 -14.40
CA TRP A 31 15.41 1.71 -13.86
C TRP A 31 16.19 1.17 -12.66
N GLN A 32 17.37 1.71 -12.42
CA GLN A 32 18.20 1.42 -11.25
C GLN A 32 18.38 2.70 -10.42
N PRO A 33 18.59 2.62 -9.09
CA PRO A 33 18.85 3.79 -8.26
C PRO A 33 19.96 4.70 -8.81
N GLN A 34 20.97 4.10 -9.43
CA GLN A 34 22.09 4.81 -10.05
C GLN A 34 21.70 5.76 -11.18
N ASP A 35 20.56 5.54 -11.85
CA ASP A 35 20.07 6.41 -12.93
C ASP A 35 19.70 7.82 -12.42
N PHE A 36 19.49 7.97 -11.10
CA PHE A 36 19.01 9.20 -10.46
C PHE A 36 19.97 9.80 -9.43
N LEU A 37 21.05 9.08 -9.11
CA LEU A 37 22.00 9.45 -8.07
C LEU A 37 23.36 9.83 -8.67
N PRO A 38 24.17 10.64 -7.97
CA PRO A 38 25.56 10.86 -8.35
C PRO A 38 26.35 9.54 -8.47
N ASP A 39 27.40 9.52 -9.29
CA ASP A 39 28.25 8.35 -9.51
C ASP A 39 29.00 7.93 -8.22
N PRO A 40 28.83 6.68 -7.74
CA PRO A 40 29.39 6.15 -6.49
C PRO A 40 30.90 5.82 -6.57
N ALA A 41 31.61 6.22 -7.63
CA ALA A 41 33.08 6.33 -7.59
C ALA A 41 33.60 7.29 -6.48
N SER A 42 32.71 7.89 -5.68
CA SER A 42 32.99 8.55 -4.39
C SER A 42 32.44 7.74 -3.19
N ASP A 43 33.26 7.54 -2.16
CA ASP A 43 33.02 6.65 -1.01
C ASP A 43 31.76 6.93 -0.16
N GLY A 44 31.07 5.85 0.25
CA GLY A 44 30.12 5.82 1.39
C GLY A 44 28.78 5.16 1.06
N PHE A 45 28.53 3.93 1.56
CA PHE A 45 27.30 3.20 1.26
C PHE A 45 26.80 2.34 2.43
N HIS A 46 25.52 2.49 2.82
CA HIS A 46 24.77 1.57 3.69
C HIS A 46 23.24 1.69 3.45
N ASP A 47 22.54 0.56 3.24
CA ASP A 47 21.08 0.47 3.04
C ASP A 47 20.33 0.02 4.30
N GLN A 48 19.14 0.58 4.56
CA GLN A 48 18.16 0.04 5.51
C GLN A 48 16.73 0.41 5.12
N GLU A 49 15.88 -0.60 4.84
CA GLU A 49 14.47 -0.47 4.46
C GLU A 49 13.63 -1.65 4.96
N ALA A 50 12.31 -1.45 5.16
CA ALA A 50 11.42 -2.43 5.79
C ALA A 50 10.83 -3.51 4.87
N LEU A 51 11.37 -3.64 3.66
CA LEU A 51 10.95 -4.61 2.64
C LEU A 51 10.87 -6.08 3.11
N PRO A 52 11.76 -6.60 3.98
CA PRO A 52 11.67 -7.99 4.45
C PRO A 52 10.31 -8.32 5.11
N THR A 53 9.68 -7.35 5.76
CA THR A 53 8.35 -7.50 6.37
C THR A 53 7.26 -7.70 5.31
N TYR A 54 7.35 -7.02 4.16
CA TYR A 54 6.33 -7.08 3.12
C TYR A 54 6.38 -8.41 2.36
N GLN A 55 7.58 -8.87 2.01
CA GLN A 55 7.77 -10.19 1.40
C GLN A 55 7.30 -11.31 2.35
N THR A 56 7.60 -11.20 3.65
CA THR A 56 7.13 -12.14 4.67
C THR A 56 5.60 -12.19 4.71
N PHE A 57 4.94 -11.05 4.60
CA PHE A 57 3.48 -10.99 4.54
C PHE A 57 2.92 -11.70 3.29
N LEU A 58 3.44 -11.44 2.09
CA LEU A 58 2.99 -12.15 0.89
C LEU A 58 3.20 -13.67 1.00
N ASN A 59 4.34 -14.08 1.56
CA ASN A 59 4.64 -15.49 1.85
C ASN A 59 3.85 -16.09 3.02
N SER A 60 3.04 -15.29 3.72
CA SER A 60 2.11 -15.79 4.73
C SER A 60 0.73 -16.17 4.16
N LEU A 61 0.44 -15.85 2.90
CA LEU A 61 -0.87 -16.05 2.28
C LEU A 61 -1.05 -17.48 1.75
N ASP A 62 -2.13 -18.14 2.19
CA ASP A 62 -2.45 -19.53 1.85
C ASP A 62 -2.68 -19.73 0.35
N GLY A 63 -1.98 -20.67 -0.29
CA GLY A 63 -2.17 -21.00 -1.70
C GLY A 63 -1.41 -20.13 -2.70
N VAL A 64 -0.74 -19.07 -2.24
CA VAL A 64 0.10 -18.20 -3.09
C VAL A 64 1.54 -18.02 -2.56
N ARG A 65 1.82 -18.43 -1.32
CA ARG A 65 3.15 -18.36 -0.71
C ARG A 65 4.22 -19.16 -1.47
N ASP A 66 5.46 -18.70 -1.38
CA ASP A 66 6.62 -19.43 -1.86
C ASP A 66 7.04 -20.52 -0.85
N GLU A 67 6.82 -21.79 -1.21
CA GLU A 67 7.12 -22.95 -0.35
C GLU A 67 8.62 -23.26 -0.22
N THR A 68 9.46 -22.77 -1.13
CA THR A 68 10.90 -23.15 -1.18
C THR A 68 11.86 -21.96 -1.19
N GLY A 69 11.33 -20.74 -1.35
CA GLY A 69 12.13 -19.55 -1.63
C GLY A 69 12.56 -19.42 -3.11
N ALA A 70 12.24 -20.43 -3.92
CA ALA A 70 12.53 -20.46 -5.36
C ALA A 70 11.43 -21.20 -6.15
N SER A 71 10.20 -21.27 -5.60
CA SER A 71 9.10 -21.97 -6.26
C SER A 71 8.83 -21.38 -7.64
N SER A 72 8.55 -22.26 -8.61
CA SER A 72 8.26 -21.86 -9.99
C SER A 72 6.81 -21.43 -10.20
N THR A 73 5.96 -21.47 -9.17
CA THR A 73 4.58 -21.02 -9.29
C THR A 73 4.54 -19.53 -9.65
N PRO A 74 3.60 -19.09 -10.49
CA PRO A 74 3.50 -17.69 -10.90
C PRO A 74 3.29 -16.76 -9.69
N TRP A 75 2.62 -17.23 -8.64
CA TRP A 75 2.47 -16.49 -7.38
C TRP A 75 3.79 -16.23 -6.66
N ALA A 76 4.66 -17.24 -6.58
CA ALA A 76 5.97 -17.10 -5.97
C ALA A 76 6.90 -16.26 -6.84
N VAL A 77 6.84 -16.44 -8.17
CA VAL A 77 7.58 -15.61 -9.14
C VAL A 77 7.17 -14.13 -9.02
N TRP A 78 5.87 -13.85 -8.97
CA TRP A 78 5.35 -12.49 -8.73
C TRP A 78 5.90 -11.95 -7.41
N THR A 79 5.78 -12.69 -6.31
CA THR A 79 6.21 -12.23 -4.99
C THR A 79 7.68 -11.86 -4.96
N ARG A 80 8.56 -12.69 -5.54
CA ARG A 80 10.00 -12.40 -5.60
C ARG A 80 10.32 -11.23 -6.53
N ALA A 81 9.68 -11.16 -7.70
CA ALA A 81 9.94 -10.10 -8.67
C ALA A 81 9.40 -8.74 -8.21
N TRP A 82 8.19 -8.69 -7.64
CA TRP A 82 7.64 -7.51 -6.97
C TRP A 82 8.58 -7.05 -5.87
N THR A 83 9.06 -7.95 -5.00
CA THR A 83 10.03 -7.61 -3.94
C THR A 83 11.31 -7.01 -4.53
N ALA A 84 11.83 -7.56 -5.61
CA ALA A 84 13.01 -7.01 -6.29
C ALA A 84 12.74 -5.63 -6.90
N GLU A 85 11.53 -5.39 -7.43
CA GLU A 85 11.13 -4.07 -7.91
C GLU A 85 11.04 -3.05 -6.76
N GLU A 86 10.44 -3.43 -5.63
CA GLU A 86 10.29 -2.60 -4.41
C GLU A 86 11.61 -2.23 -3.75
N ASN A 87 12.61 -3.14 -3.75
CA ASN A 87 13.91 -2.88 -3.11
C ASN A 87 14.54 -1.60 -3.63
N ARG A 88 14.44 -1.37 -4.95
CA ARG A 88 15.02 -0.19 -5.61
C ARG A 88 14.38 1.11 -5.13
N HIS A 89 13.13 1.10 -4.68
CA HIS A 89 12.46 2.32 -4.18
C HIS A 89 13.12 2.77 -2.89
N GLY A 90 13.32 1.82 -1.99
CA GLY A 90 13.98 2.01 -0.73
C GLY A 90 15.44 2.45 -0.89
N ASP A 91 16.24 1.71 -1.67
CA ASP A 91 17.64 2.07 -1.95
C ASP A 91 17.77 3.51 -2.45
N LEU A 92 16.95 3.89 -3.43
CA LEU A 92 16.98 5.21 -4.04
C LEU A 92 16.60 6.32 -3.05
N LEU A 93 15.53 6.13 -2.27
CA LEU A 93 15.10 7.12 -1.28
C LEU A 93 16.10 7.24 -0.12
N ASN A 94 16.63 6.11 0.34
CA ASN A 94 17.65 6.07 1.39
C ASN A 94 18.89 6.87 0.97
N MET A 95 19.45 6.56 -0.20
CA MET A 95 20.63 7.25 -0.74
C MET A 95 20.38 8.73 -0.96
N TYR A 96 19.21 9.11 -1.53
CA TYR A 96 18.86 10.52 -1.69
C TYR A 96 18.80 11.25 -0.33
N LEU A 97 18.14 10.66 0.67
CA LEU A 97 18.02 11.25 2.01
C LEU A 97 19.37 11.35 2.72
N TYR A 98 20.20 10.31 2.62
CA TYR A 98 21.56 10.29 3.15
C TYR A 98 22.40 11.44 2.55
N LEU A 99 22.45 11.53 1.21
CA LEU A 99 23.22 12.56 0.50
C LEU A 99 22.67 13.97 0.72
N SER A 100 21.38 14.11 1.04
CA SER A 100 20.78 15.41 1.35
C SER A 100 21.36 16.05 2.62
N GLY A 101 21.85 15.24 3.57
CA GLY A 101 22.31 15.69 4.88
C GLY A 101 21.23 16.36 5.74
N ARG A 102 19.94 16.23 5.38
CA ARG A 102 18.82 16.94 6.04
C ARG A 102 18.11 16.12 7.12
N VAL A 103 18.38 14.82 7.23
CA VAL A 103 17.67 13.90 8.13
C VAL A 103 18.64 13.04 8.92
N ASP A 104 18.19 12.53 10.07
CA ASP A 104 18.89 11.51 10.84
C ASP A 104 18.43 10.12 10.37
N MET A 105 19.38 9.27 9.96
CA MET A 105 19.09 7.97 9.31
C MET A 105 18.75 6.83 10.30
N LYS A 106 18.68 7.10 11.61
CA LYS A 106 18.66 6.06 12.67
C LYS A 106 17.33 5.35 12.96
N THR A 107 16.29 5.48 12.15
CA THR A 107 14.92 5.08 12.55
C THR A 107 14.43 3.73 11.99
N VAL A 108 14.99 3.23 10.89
CA VAL A 108 14.38 2.11 10.13
C VAL A 108 14.43 0.77 10.86
N GLN A 109 15.49 0.51 11.65
CA GLN A 109 15.67 -0.79 12.33
C GLN A 109 14.54 -1.14 13.31
N TYR A 110 13.98 -0.14 13.99
CA TYR A 110 12.87 -0.35 14.92
C TYR A 110 11.64 -0.90 14.22
N LEU A 111 11.30 -0.35 13.05
CA LEU A 111 10.13 -0.79 12.29
C LEU A 111 10.29 -2.23 11.78
N ILE A 112 11.47 -2.60 11.28
CA ILE A 112 11.74 -3.98 10.82
C ILE A 112 11.59 -4.96 11.99
N GLY A 113 12.16 -4.62 13.16
CA GLY A 113 12.08 -5.46 14.35
C GLY A 113 10.66 -5.60 14.90
N SER A 114 9.83 -4.57 14.76
CA SER A 114 8.42 -4.60 15.16
C SER A 114 7.53 -5.38 14.18
N GLY A 115 7.91 -5.45 12.90
CA GLY A 115 7.09 -6.03 11.86
C GLY A 115 5.77 -5.25 11.68
N MET A 116 4.71 -5.97 11.29
CA MET A 116 3.38 -5.39 11.13
C MET A 116 2.28 -6.43 11.37
N ASP A 117 1.13 -5.98 11.86
CA ASP A 117 -0.11 -6.77 11.87
C ASP A 117 -1.22 -6.01 11.15
N ILE A 118 -1.60 -6.53 9.99
CA ILE A 118 -2.64 -5.96 9.11
C ILE A 118 -3.91 -6.81 9.11
N LYS A 119 -3.99 -7.82 9.99
CA LYS A 119 -5.20 -8.62 10.27
C LYS A 119 -5.80 -9.31 9.03
N THR A 120 -4.93 -9.79 8.16
CA THR A 120 -5.26 -10.51 6.91
C THR A 120 -5.37 -12.02 7.07
N GLU A 121 -5.04 -12.58 8.24
CA GLU A 121 -5.37 -13.96 8.65
C GLU A 121 -4.93 -15.04 7.63
N ASN A 122 -3.76 -14.84 7.02
CA ASN A 122 -3.20 -15.72 5.98
C ASN A 122 -4.12 -15.90 4.75
N ASN A 123 -5.16 -15.08 4.61
CA ASN A 123 -6.22 -15.25 3.62
C ASN A 123 -5.92 -14.41 2.38
N PRO A 124 -5.68 -14.99 1.20
CA PRO A 124 -5.34 -14.21 0.01
C PRO A 124 -6.48 -13.30 -0.48
N TYR A 125 -7.74 -13.59 -0.17
CA TYR A 125 -8.83 -12.65 -0.45
C TYR A 125 -8.61 -11.34 0.32
N LEU A 126 -8.35 -11.43 1.62
CA LEU A 126 -8.00 -10.28 2.44
C LEU A 126 -6.66 -9.70 2.00
N GLY A 127 -5.69 -10.55 1.66
CA GLY A 127 -4.35 -10.14 1.25
C GLY A 127 -4.35 -9.28 -0.01
N PHE A 128 -4.98 -9.73 -1.10
CA PHE A 128 -4.97 -9.02 -2.38
C PHE A 128 -5.89 -7.79 -2.40
N ILE A 129 -7.01 -7.84 -1.68
CA ILE A 129 -7.81 -6.63 -1.46
C ILE A 129 -7.00 -5.64 -0.63
N TYR A 130 -6.32 -6.10 0.42
CA TYR A 130 -5.45 -5.25 1.22
C TYR A 130 -4.36 -4.65 0.34
N THR A 131 -3.51 -5.41 -0.36
CA THR A 131 -2.38 -4.87 -1.15
C THR A 131 -2.80 -3.86 -2.20
N SER A 132 -3.97 -4.03 -2.83
CA SER A 132 -4.51 -3.06 -3.78
C SER A 132 -4.61 -1.64 -3.17
N PHE A 133 -4.95 -1.51 -1.88
CA PHE A 133 -5.13 -0.22 -1.22
C PHE A 133 -3.82 0.54 -0.96
N PRO A 134 -2.80 -0.02 -0.26
CA PRO A 134 -1.51 0.62 -0.08
C PRO A 134 -0.82 0.96 -1.40
N GLU A 135 -0.87 0.10 -2.42
CA GLU A 135 -0.25 0.39 -3.73
C GLU A 135 -0.83 1.66 -4.38
N ARG A 136 -2.16 1.80 -4.32
CA ARG A 136 -2.78 3.05 -4.77
C ARG A 136 -2.46 4.23 -3.86
N ALA A 137 -2.35 4.01 -2.54
CA ALA A 137 -2.01 5.05 -1.59
C ALA A 137 -0.58 5.56 -1.80
N THR A 138 0.40 4.66 -2.00
CA THR A 138 1.79 5.01 -2.27
C THR A 138 1.93 5.68 -3.63
N PHE A 139 1.20 5.23 -4.67
CA PHE A 139 1.07 5.95 -5.94
C PHE A 139 0.64 7.42 -5.74
N VAL A 140 -0.39 7.65 -4.93
CA VAL A 140 -0.87 9.00 -4.61
C VAL A 140 0.18 9.79 -3.83
N CYS A 141 0.77 9.20 -2.79
CA CYS A 141 1.83 9.81 -1.97
C CYS A 141 3.01 10.26 -2.82
N HIS A 142 3.62 9.33 -3.58
CA HIS A 142 4.77 9.61 -4.42
C HIS A 142 4.44 10.61 -5.52
N GLY A 143 3.26 10.51 -6.15
CA GLY A 143 2.81 11.49 -7.13
C GLY A 143 2.62 12.90 -6.55
N ASN A 144 2.09 13.02 -5.33
CA ASN A 144 1.97 14.30 -4.63
C ASN A 144 3.35 14.87 -4.25
N THR A 145 4.22 14.04 -3.68
CA THR A 145 5.60 14.43 -3.32
C THR A 145 6.39 14.88 -4.55
N ALA A 146 6.25 14.20 -5.69
CA ALA A 146 6.88 14.59 -6.94
C ALA A 146 6.45 15.98 -7.41
N ARG A 147 5.14 16.29 -7.33
CA ARG A 147 4.61 17.63 -7.66
C ARG A 147 5.16 18.71 -6.73
N GLN A 148 5.24 18.42 -5.43
CA GLN A 148 5.77 19.34 -4.43
C GLN A 148 7.27 19.58 -4.64
N ALA A 149 8.05 18.52 -4.84
CA ALA A 149 9.48 18.60 -5.15
C ALA A 149 9.75 19.51 -6.35
N LYS A 150 9.00 19.31 -7.44
CA LYS A 150 9.07 20.16 -8.64
C LYS A 150 8.71 21.62 -8.34
N ALA A 151 7.67 21.86 -7.55
CA ALA A 151 7.27 23.21 -7.15
C ALA A 151 8.34 23.92 -6.28
N HIS A 152 9.13 23.15 -5.55
CA HIS A 152 10.27 23.63 -4.77
C HIS A 152 11.59 23.68 -5.57
N GLY A 153 11.56 23.40 -6.87
CA GLY A 153 12.72 23.48 -7.77
C GLY A 153 13.62 22.24 -7.78
N ASP A 154 13.29 21.18 -7.04
CA ASP A 154 14.04 19.93 -7.06
C ASP A 154 13.46 18.97 -8.11
N ILE A 155 13.96 19.11 -9.33
CA ILE A 155 13.53 18.29 -10.48
C ILE A 155 13.99 16.84 -10.34
N ASN A 156 15.15 16.59 -9.72
CA ASN A 156 15.67 15.24 -9.54
C ASN A 156 14.82 14.46 -8.54
N LEU A 157 14.47 15.05 -7.39
CA LEU A 157 13.56 14.43 -6.45
C LEU A 157 12.16 14.23 -7.06
N ALA A 158 11.71 15.15 -7.91
CA ALA A 158 10.46 14.98 -8.64
C ALA A 158 10.49 13.77 -9.59
N GLN A 159 11.62 13.55 -10.28
CA GLN A 159 11.83 12.37 -11.13
C GLN A 159 11.89 11.09 -10.30
N ILE A 160 12.64 11.08 -9.20
CA ILE A 160 12.73 9.92 -8.28
C ILE A 160 11.33 9.50 -7.83
N CYS A 161 10.56 10.43 -7.27
CA CYS A 161 9.21 10.15 -6.78
C CYS A 161 8.25 9.76 -7.92
N GLY A 162 8.36 10.40 -9.10
CA GLY A 162 7.54 10.07 -10.25
C GLY A 162 7.81 8.67 -10.82
N THR A 163 9.07 8.25 -10.83
CA THR A 163 9.50 6.92 -11.28
C THR A 163 8.98 5.84 -10.34
N ILE A 164 9.14 6.03 -9.01
CA ILE A 164 8.58 5.13 -8.00
C ILE A 164 7.07 5.01 -8.19
N ALA A 165 6.35 6.14 -8.26
CA ALA A 165 4.89 6.14 -8.50
C ALA A 165 4.48 5.35 -9.75
N SER A 166 5.32 5.31 -10.79
CA SER A 166 5.03 4.53 -12.00
C SER A 166 5.11 3.02 -11.79
N ASP A 167 5.92 2.56 -10.83
CA ASP A 167 6.00 1.16 -10.43
C ASP A 167 4.75 0.81 -9.59
N GLU A 168 4.42 1.62 -8.58
CA GLU A 168 3.20 1.45 -7.75
C GLU A 168 1.94 1.32 -8.61
N LYS A 169 1.86 2.11 -9.68
CA LYS A 169 0.71 2.07 -10.56
C LYS A 169 0.56 0.72 -11.28
N ARG A 170 1.66 0.07 -11.66
CA ARG A 170 1.64 -1.26 -12.29
C ARG A 170 1.27 -2.33 -11.28
N HIS A 171 1.83 -2.24 -10.07
CA HIS A 171 1.50 -3.18 -9.00
C HIS A 171 0.02 -3.07 -8.59
N GLU A 172 -0.51 -1.85 -8.45
CA GLU A 172 -1.94 -1.61 -8.26
C GLU A 172 -2.77 -2.33 -9.34
N ILE A 173 -2.41 -2.16 -10.62
CA ILE A 173 -3.13 -2.80 -11.74
C ILE A 173 -3.09 -4.33 -11.61
N ALA A 174 -1.94 -4.91 -11.28
CA ALA A 174 -1.80 -6.35 -11.12
C ALA A 174 -2.67 -6.89 -9.98
N TYR A 175 -2.60 -6.29 -8.77
CA TYR A 175 -3.43 -6.73 -7.64
C TYR A 175 -4.92 -6.50 -7.89
N THR A 176 -5.28 -5.39 -8.54
CA THR A 176 -6.66 -5.10 -8.92
C THR A 176 -7.23 -6.18 -9.82
N LYS A 177 -6.46 -6.67 -10.80
CA LYS A 177 -6.87 -7.78 -11.69
C LYS A 177 -7.07 -9.09 -10.94
N ILE A 178 -6.24 -9.39 -9.94
CA ILE A 178 -6.42 -10.58 -9.11
C ILE A 178 -7.78 -10.52 -8.41
N VAL A 179 -8.10 -9.39 -7.77
CA VAL A 179 -9.38 -9.21 -7.07
C VAL A 179 -10.56 -9.21 -8.05
N GLU A 180 -10.42 -8.60 -9.23
CA GLU A 180 -11.43 -8.69 -10.29
C GLU A 180 -11.71 -10.15 -10.67
N LYS A 181 -10.66 -10.97 -10.84
CA LYS A 181 -10.81 -12.40 -11.12
C LYS A 181 -11.45 -13.17 -9.97
N LEU A 182 -11.14 -12.82 -8.73
CA LEU A 182 -11.79 -13.40 -7.56
C LEU A 182 -13.29 -13.06 -7.50
N PHE A 183 -13.70 -11.85 -7.92
CA PHE A 183 -15.12 -11.52 -8.07
C PHE A 183 -15.82 -12.32 -9.17
N GLU A 184 -15.12 -12.72 -10.23
CA GLU A 184 -15.69 -13.61 -11.26
C GLU A 184 -15.89 -15.04 -10.76
N ILE A 185 -14.93 -15.58 -10.00
CA ILE A 185 -14.92 -16.98 -9.57
C ILE A 185 -15.72 -17.20 -8.29
N ASP A 186 -15.57 -16.30 -7.32
CA ASP A 186 -16.10 -16.44 -5.96
C ASP A 186 -16.59 -15.08 -5.42
N PRO A 187 -17.65 -14.51 -6.01
CA PRO A 187 -18.12 -13.17 -5.70
C PRO A 187 -18.55 -13.01 -4.24
N ASP A 188 -19.15 -14.05 -3.65
CA ASP A 188 -19.68 -13.99 -2.27
C ASP A 188 -18.55 -13.90 -1.23
N THR A 189 -17.53 -14.75 -1.37
CA THR A 189 -16.38 -14.73 -0.46
C THR A 189 -15.60 -13.43 -0.63
N THR A 190 -15.44 -12.96 -1.86
CA THR A 190 -14.67 -11.76 -2.18
C THR A 190 -15.35 -10.51 -1.60
N ILE A 191 -16.67 -10.36 -1.73
CA ILE A 191 -17.37 -9.19 -1.16
C ILE A 191 -17.37 -9.20 0.37
N LEU A 192 -17.46 -10.39 0.99
CA LEU A 192 -17.39 -10.53 2.44
C LEU A 192 -15.99 -10.16 2.96
N ALA A 193 -14.93 -10.58 2.27
CA ALA A 193 -13.56 -10.20 2.59
C ALA A 193 -13.34 -8.68 2.44
N PHE A 194 -13.89 -8.07 1.38
CA PHE A 194 -13.80 -6.62 1.19
C PHE A 194 -14.52 -5.87 2.32
N ALA A 195 -15.74 -6.28 2.66
CA ALA A 195 -16.50 -5.70 3.76
C ALA A 195 -15.79 -5.86 5.10
N ASP A 196 -15.15 -7.01 5.35
CA ASP A 196 -14.39 -7.27 6.58
C ASP A 196 -13.19 -6.32 6.72
N LEU A 197 -12.36 -6.19 5.68
CA LEU A 197 -11.26 -5.22 5.69
C LEU A 197 -11.74 -3.79 5.92
N MET A 198 -12.86 -3.40 5.31
CA MET A 198 -13.41 -2.06 5.49
C MET A 198 -13.92 -1.81 6.91
N LYS A 199 -14.41 -2.84 7.61
CA LYS A 199 -14.77 -2.79 9.04
C LYS A 199 -13.52 -2.70 9.92
N LYS A 200 -12.50 -3.52 9.63
CA LYS A 200 -11.19 -3.50 10.32
C LYS A 200 -10.41 -2.19 10.07
N LYS A 201 -10.75 -1.49 8.99
CA LYS A 201 -10.01 -0.37 8.39
C LYS A 201 -8.68 -0.86 7.79
N ILE A 202 -8.27 -0.27 6.67
CA ILE A 202 -6.95 -0.55 6.12
C ILE A 202 -5.92 0.16 7.00
N SER A 203 -5.21 -0.61 7.82
CA SER A 203 -4.06 -0.12 8.58
C SER A 203 -2.92 0.19 7.62
N MET A 204 -2.19 1.28 7.85
CA MET A 204 -0.97 1.55 7.10
C MET A 204 0.13 0.58 7.54
N LEU A 205 1.00 0.16 6.62
CA LEU A 205 2.07 -0.82 6.91
C LEU A 205 2.98 -0.37 8.05
N ALA A 206 3.40 0.91 8.04
CA ALA A 206 4.29 1.49 9.04
C ALA A 206 3.56 2.00 10.31
N HIS A 207 2.39 1.45 10.68
CA HIS A 207 1.63 1.94 11.84
C HIS A 207 2.31 1.68 13.20
N PHE A 208 3.30 0.78 13.25
CA PHE A 208 4.18 0.56 14.40
C PHE A 208 5.49 1.36 14.35
N MET A 209 5.57 2.40 13.52
CA MET A 209 6.76 3.24 13.41
C MET A 209 7.13 3.88 14.77
N TYR A 210 8.40 3.74 15.14
CA TYR A 210 8.99 4.19 16.39
C TYR A 210 10.46 4.60 16.17
N ASP A 211 10.94 5.64 16.85
CA ASP A 211 12.31 6.17 16.71
C ASP A 211 13.17 6.05 17.99
N GLY A 212 12.71 5.26 18.98
CA GLY A 212 13.36 5.17 20.28
C GLY A 212 12.90 6.22 21.29
N ARG A 213 11.99 7.14 20.92
CA ARG A 213 11.56 8.25 21.78
C ARG A 213 10.07 8.57 21.70
N ASP A 214 9.47 8.53 20.52
CA ASP A 214 8.08 8.94 20.27
C ASP A 214 7.17 7.74 19.99
N ASP A 215 6.40 7.33 21.00
CA ASP A 215 5.43 6.22 20.90
C ASP A 215 4.26 6.54 19.94
N SER A 216 4.08 7.81 19.55
CA SER A 216 3.03 8.27 18.65
C SER A 216 3.57 8.74 17.29
N LEU A 217 4.80 8.33 16.94
CA LEU A 217 5.51 8.81 15.74
C LEU A 217 4.69 8.65 14.46
N PHE A 218 4.01 7.52 14.27
CA PHE A 218 3.12 7.32 13.12
C PHE A 218 1.97 8.36 13.06
N HIS A 219 1.39 8.70 14.21
CA HIS A 219 0.33 9.71 14.27
C HIS A 219 0.87 11.12 13.94
N HIS A 220 2.05 11.47 14.43
CA HIS A 220 2.69 12.75 14.10
C HIS A 220 3.08 12.84 12.62
N PHE A 221 3.69 11.78 12.08
CA PHE A 221 4.03 11.67 10.65
C PHE A 221 2.78 11.82 9.77
N SER A 222 1.73 11.06 10.05
CA SER A 222 0.48 11.12 9.27
C SER A 222 -0.22 12.48 9.37
N ALA A 223 -0.15 13.16 10.52
CA ALA A 223 -0.68 14.52 10.67
C ALA A 223 0.07 15.55 9.79
N VAL A 224 1.39 15.40 9.64
CA VAL A 224 2.19 16.24 8.73
C VAL A 224 1.83 15.95 7.27
N GLY A 225 1.77 14.68 6.87
CA GLY A 225 1.38 14.26 5.51
C GLY A 225 -0.01 14.78 5.12
N GLN A 226 -0.98 14.69 6.04
CA GLN A 226 -2.33 15.22 5.89
C GLN A 226 -2.35 16.75 5.73
N ARG A 227 -1.51 17.48 6.48
CA ARG A 227 -1.44 18.95 6.42
C ARG A 227 -0.78 19.44 5.13
N LEU A 228 0.25 18.73 4.66
CA LEU A 228 0.97 19.04 3.42
C LEU A 228 0.25 18.53 2.17
N GLY A 229 -0.85 17.78 2.32
CA GLY A 229 -1.58 17.22 1.19
C GLY A 229 -0.80 16.13 0.44
N VAL A 230 0.12 15.44 1.11
CA VAL A 230 0.84 14.28 0.54
C VAL A 230 -0.09 13.07 0.52
N TYR A 231 -0.76 12.81 1.65
CA TYR A 231 -1.83 11.83 1.75
C TYR A 231 -2.82 12.27 2.82
N THR A 232 -4.09 12.31 2.44
CA THR A 232 -5.18 12.79 3.27
C THR A 232 -6.22 11.70 3.44
N ALA A 233 -7.11 11.87 4.40
CA ALA A 233 -8.26 10.99 4.46
C ALA A 233 -9.31 11.23 3.38
N GLY A 234 -9.21 12.34 2.64
CA GLY A 234 -9.93 12.49 1.37
C GLY A 234 -9.45 11.43 0.39
N ASP A 235 -8.13 11.31 0.24
CA ASP A 235 -7.50 10.31 -0.63
C ASP A 235 -7.91 8.88 -0.22
N TYR A 236 -7.93 8.57 1.07
CA TYR A 236 -8.45 7.26 1.54
C TYR A 236 -9.88 6.99 1.06
N ALA A 237 -10.77 7.99 1.12
CA ALA A 237 -12.16 7.84 0.67
C ALA A 237 -12.26 7.73 -0.86
N ASP A 238 -11.42 8.47 -1.58
CA ASP A 238 -11.34 8.42 -3.04
C ASP A 238 -10.77 7.07 -3.54
N ILE A 239 -9.82 6.48 -2.81
CA ILE A 239 -9.29 5.14 -3.07
C ILE A 239 -10.39 4.08 -2.88
N LEU A 240 -11.16 4.17 -1.80
CA LEU A 240 -12.30 3.27 -1.59
C LEU A 240 -13.33 3.38 -2.72
N GLU A 241 -13.70 4.61 -3.10
CA GLU A 241 -14.63 4.83 -4.22
C GLU A 241 -14.07 4.27 -5.54
N HIS A 242 -12.78 4.47 -5.77
CA HIS A 242 -12.09 3.92 -6.93
C HIS A 242 -12.26 2.39 -6.98
N PHE A 243 -11.94 1.66 -5.92
CA PHE A 243 -12.04 0.19 -5.95
C PHE A 243 -13.48 -0.32 -6.02
N VAL A 244 -14.43 0.36 -5.40
CA VAL A 244 -15.86 0.05 -5.56
C VAL A 244 -16.30 0.16 -7.02
N ALA A 245 -15.86 1.22 -7.71
CA ALA A 245 -16.16 1.43 -9.12
C ALA A 245 -15.40 0.46 -10.03
N THR A 246 -14.10 0.27 -9.80
CA THR A 246 -13.22 -0.58 -10.62
C THR A 246 -13.66 -2.03 -10.60
N TRP A 247 -13.99 -2.58 -9.42
CA TRP A 247 -14.53 -3.95 -9.31
C TRP A 247 -16.03 -4.03 -9.56
N LYS A 248 -16.67 -2.91 -9.96
CA LYS A 248 -18.10 -2.81 -10.28
C LYS A 248 -18.98 -3.43 -9.17
N VAL A 249 -18.62 -3.18 -7.91
CA VAL A 249 -19.17 -3.89 -6.75
C VAL A 249 -20.69 -3.79 -6.69
N GLU A 250 -21.26 -2.65 -7.06
CA GLU A 250 -22.72 -2.43 -7.09
C GLU A 250 -23.46 -3.34 -8.09
N ASN A 251 -22.79 -3.76 -9.17
CA ASN A 251 -23.39 -4.55 -10.24
C ASN A 251 -23.26 -6.06 -10.02
N ILE A 252 -22.64 -6.50 -8.93
CA ILE A 252 -22.48 -7.93 -8.62
C ILE A 252 -23.84 -8.51 -8.22
N THR A 253 -24.26 -9.55 -8.93
CA THR A 253 -25.53 -10.26 -8.68
C THR A 253 -25.28 -11.70 -8.24
N GLY A 254 -26.34 -12.42 -7.83
CA GLY A 254 -26.22 -13.82 -7.40
C GLY A 254 -25.58 -14.02 -6.01
N LEU A 255 -25.37 -12.94 -5.26
CA LEU A 255 -24.83 -12.98 -3.90
C LEU A 255 -25.81 -13.61 -2.90
N SER A 256 -25.27 -14.21 -1.85
CA SER A 256 -26.00 -14.67 -0.66
C SER A 256 -26.61 -13.49 0.11
N VAL A 257 -27.40 -13.78 1.14
CA VAL A 257 -27.96 -12.74 2.02
C VAL A 257 -26.85 -11.92 2.67
N ASP A 258 -25.79 -12.57 3.15
CA ASP A 258 -24.69 -11.87 3.80
C ASP A 258 -23.77 -11.18 2.79
N GLY A 259 -23.57 -11.76 1.61
CA GLY A 259 -22.88 -11.12 0.49
C GLY A 259 -23.54 -9.79 0.09
N ARG A 260 -24.88 -9.77 -0.03
CA ARG A 260 -25.63 -8.53 -0.29
C ARG A 260 -25.49 -7.50 0.83
N LYS A 261 -25.47 -7.91 2.10
CA LYS A 261 -25.20 -6.98 3.23
C LYS A 261 -23.78 -6.41 3.14
N GLY A 262 -22.80 -7.22 2.77
CA GLY A 262 -21.42 -6.81 2.54
C GLY A 262 -21.31 -5.78 1.41
N GLN A 263 -21.95 -6.07 0.27
CA GLN A 263 -22.06 -5.18 -0.89
C GLN A 263 -22.66 -3.82 -0.51
N ASP A 264 -23.83 -3.83 0.14
CA ASP A 264 -24.50 -2.64 0.63
C ASP A 264 -23.61 -1.80 1.55
N TYR A 265 -22.92 -2.47 2.48
CA TYR A 265 -22.02 -1.81 3.43
C TYR A 265 -20.88 -1.09 2.70
N VAL A 266 -20.19 -1.79 1.79
CA VAL A 266 -19.03 -1.26 1.06
C VAL A 266 -19.44 -0.09 0.17
N CYS A 267 -20.52 -0.24 -0.63
CA CYS A 267 -21.00 0.82 -1.52
C CYS A 267 -21.44 2.09 -0.78
N LYS A 268 -22.03 1.95 0.41
CA LYS A 268 -22.48 3.10 1.23
C LYS A 268 -21.35 3.78 2.00
N LEU A 269 -20.19 3.14 2.14
CA LEU A 269 -19.12 3.62 3.02
C LEU A 269 -18.39 4.85 2.48
N SER A 270 -18.13 4.94 1.16
CA SER A 270 -17.44 6.11 0.57
C SER A 270 -18.26 7.41 0.71
N PRO A 271 -19.55 7.47 0.26
CA PRO A 271 -20.37 8.68 0.40
C PRO A 271 -20.60 9.10 1.85
N ARG A 272 -20.60 8.14 2.79
CA ARG A 272 -20.71 8.41 4.23
C ARG A 272 -19.43 9.07 4.77
N ARG A 273 -18.26 8.51 4.44
CA ARG A 273 -16.96 9.07 4.89
C ARG A 273 -16.75 10.49 4.36
N LYS A 274 -17.09 10.78 3.10
CA LYS A 274 -17.01 12.14 2.55
C LYS A 274 -17.90 13.13 3.32
N ARG A 275 -19.14 12.75 3.64
CA ARG A 275 -20.09 13.58 4.40
C ARG A 275 -19.66 13.84 5.85
N GLU A 276 -19.16 12.83 6.55
CA GLU A 276 -18.76 12.96 7.96
C GLU A 276 -17.44 13.74 8.15
N ARG A 277 -16.52 13.68 7.19
CA ARG A 277 -15.14 14.20 7.34
C ARG A 277 -14.92 15.60 6.76
N TRP A 278 -15.61 15.97 5.67
CA TRP A 278 -15.44 17.27 5.01
C TRP A 278 -15.74 18.50 5.92
N PRO A 279 -16.75 18.48 6.80
CA PRO A 279 -17.01 19.60 7.71
C PRO A 279 -15.93 19.82 8.77
N ARG A 280 -15.13 18.78 9.09
CA ARG A 280 -14.11 18.82 10.16
C ARG A 280 -12.70 19.16 9.67
N MET A 281 -12.49 19.26 8.36
CA MET A 281 -11.18 19.51 7.73
C MET A 281 -11.00 20.95 7.21
N ARG A 282 -11.97 21.86 7.41
CA ARG A 282 -11.73 23.29 7.15
C ARG A 282 -10.69 23.82 8.15
N PRO A 283 -9.61 24.50 7.72
CA PRO A 283 -8.68 25.13 8.64
C PRO A 283 -9.45 26.14 9.49
N ARG A 284 -9.50 25.93 10.81
CA ARG A 284 -9.87 27.02 11.71
C ARG A 284 -8.77 28.08 11.60
N SER A 285 -9.17 29.30 11.25
CA SER A 285 -8.30 30.47 11.14
C SER A 285 -7.34 30.57 12.33
N ARG A 286 -6.07 30.85 12.02
CA ARG A 286 -4.97 31.08 12.96
C ARG A 286 -5.38 32.03 14.09
N SER A 287 -5.48 31.54 15.34
CA SER A 287 -5.27 32.31 16.60
C SER A 287 -5.76 31.57 17.85
N ALA A 288 -5.31 30.35 18.12
CA ALA A 288 -5.48 29.77 19.45
C ALA A 288 -4.32 28.84 19.76
N GLY A 289 -3.62 29.08 20.87
CA GLY A 289 -2.57 28.21 21.37
C GLY A 289 -3.07 26.77 21.42
N PHE A 290 -2.27 25.87 20.84
CA PHE A 290 -2.58 24.44 20.79
C PHE A 290 -2.46 23.86 22.20
N THR A 291 -3.60 23.60 22.84
CA THR A 291 -3.67 22.56 23.87
C THR A 291 -3.97 21.23 23.19
N THR A 292 -3.13 20.24 23.46
CA THR A 292 -3.07 18.91 22.86
C THR A 292 -4.31 18.03 23.10
N GLU A 293 -5.38 18.55 23.72
CA GLU A 293 -6.53 17.75 24.16
C GLU A 293 -7.72 17.69 23.20
N LYS A 294 -7.75 18.42 22.09
CA LYS A 294 -8.94 18.50 21.21
C LYS A 294 -8.84 17.81 19.85
N CYS A 295 -7.73 17.13 19.56
CA CYS A 295 -7.64 16.12 18.51
C CYS A 295 -7.71 14.71 19.13
N LYS A 296 -8.80 14.41 19.84
CA LYS A 296 -9.19 13.01 20.07
C LYS A 296 -9.71 12.46 18.74
N PHE A 297 -8.81 12.18 17.81
CA PHE A 297 -9.11 11.36 16.65
C PHE A 297 -9.10 9.91 17.11
N GLU A 298 -10.26 9.26 17.01
CA GLU A 298 -10.44 7.83 17.28
C GLU A 298 -9.76 6.99 16.19
N LEU A 299 -8.43 6.99 16.23
CA LEU A 299 -7.60 5.83 15.94
C LEU A 299 -7.39 5.10 17.28
N ARG A 300 -8.46 4.54 17.83
CA ARG A 300 -8.30 3.51 18.87
C ARG A 300 -7.97 2.20 18.15
N ALA A 301 -6.93 1.54 18.66
CA ALA A 301 -6.43 0.22 18.27
C ALA A 301 -7.55 -0.85 18.17
#